data_AF-A0A8J4FZV9-F1
#
_entry.id   AF-A0A8J4FZV9-F1
#
_cell.length_a   1.000
_cell.length_b   1.000
_cell.length_c   1.000
_cell.angle_alpha   90.00
_cell.angle_beta   90.00
_cell.angle_gamma   90.00
#
_symmetry.space_group_name_H-M   'P 1'
#
loop_
_entity.id
_entity.type
_entity.pdbx_description
1 polymer ?
#
loop_
_entity_poly.entity_id
_entity_poly.type
_entity_poly.pdbx_seq_one_letter_code
_entity_poly.pdbx_strand_id
1 'polypeptide(L)'
;IVSLIYDCRTTKFEYFLQLVTLPRSILRHTKLLMYYRLAQTQALVQLDTSALPSTSYRIACTFKTRGDRLHVQPFHLYRSKPKVRTMLQAAPKPFDVNSYNTERLRLDEQARDGMRAQLARDEASERSLPGSVAGAWKWALRKQIWDFMEATDIARFPRPVHHRIPNFVNADMAAQRLANLPEFKSAQVVKVNPDTPQKMVRQLVLIWDKVLLTPQPRLRTGFFSRLSRSSFPPEDFNEACTSAGVAKYGEPLSLDTKIKVDLIVVGSSCVDPASGARLGKGEGFAELEYGILRWMGAIDENTLVVTTVHDCQVLEPGTIDVSKMLEHDVPVDVIVTPTQVIRTNTTLPKPGGILWHKLSPQKLGQIRVLQQLKERLEREMGSKLPTGE
;
A
#
# COMPACT_ATOMS: atom_id res chain seq x y z
N ILE A 1 -0.38 -24.99 15.21
CA ILE A 1 -1.08 -24.96 13.90
C ILE A 1 -1.03 -26.40 13.36
N VAL A 2 -2.18 -27.02 13.11
CA VAL A 2 -2.26 -28.36 12.51
C VAL A 2 -2.49 -28.15 11.02
N SER A 3 -1.54 -28.54 10.18
CA SER A 3 -1.71 -28.52 8.73
C SER A 3 -2.15 -29.90 8.27
N LEU A 4 -3.28 -29.95 7.57
CA LEU A 4 -3.78 -31.16 6.91
C LEU A 4 -3.24 -31.22 5.49
N ILE A 5 -2.59 -32.32 5.12
CA ILE A 5 -2.32 -32.69 3.73
C ILE A 5 -3.04 -34.02 3.50
N TYR A 6 -4.01 -34.02 2.59
CA TYR A 6 -4.75 -35.22 2.19
C TYR A 6 -4.19 -35.71 0.85
N ASP A 7 -3.61 -36.92 0.85
CA ASP A 7 -3.22 -37.62 -0.37
C ASP A 7 -4.28 -38.67 -0.71
N CYS A 8 -5.08 -38.39 -1.74
CA CYS A 8 -6.21 -39.21 -2.15
C CYS A 8 -5.82 -40.59 -2.73
N ARG A 9 -4.54 -40.93 -2.88
CA ARG A 9 -4.12 -42.15 -3.60
C ARG A 9 -3.69 -43.33 -2.73
N THR A 10 -3.49 -43.16 -1.41
CA THR A 10 -2.89 -44.23 -0.59
C THR A 10 -3.62 -44.59 0.71
N THR A 11 -4.75 -43.95 1.05
CA THR A 11 -5.44 -44.13 2.35
C THR A 11 -4.47 -44.07 3.56
N LYS A 12 -3.44 -43.23 3.45
CA LYS A 12 -2.52 -42.92 4.55
C LYS A 12 -2.78 -41.48 5.01
N PHE A 13 -2.93 -41.32 6.32
CA PHE A 13 -2.97 -40.02 6.96
C PHE A 13 -1.63 -39.79 7.65
N GLU A 14 -0.87 -38.78 7.23
CA GLU A 14 0.31 -38.31 7.97
C GLU A 14 -0.04 -37.03 8.72
N TYR A 15 0.04 -37.08 10.05
CA TYR A 15 -0.20 -35.91 10.91
C TYR A 15 1.14 -35.34 11.38
N PHE A 16 1.40 -34.06 11.06
CA PHE A 16 2.51 -33.31 11.64
C PHE A 16 1.97 -32.35 12.71
N LEU A 17 2.25 -32.63 13.98
CA LEU A 17 1.93 -31.70 15.06
C LEU A 17 3.07 -30.69 15.22
N GLN A 18 2.80 -29.42 14.95
CA GLN A 18 3.78 -28.35 15.07
C GLN A 18 3.70 -27.68 16.46
N LEU A 19 4.77 -27.87 17.25
CA LEU A 19 5.25 -27.11 18.42
C LEU A 19 4.19 -26.50 19.37
N VAL A 20 4.06 -27.08 20.57
CA VAL A 20 3.54 -26.36 21.74
C VAL A 20 4.72 -26.06 22.67
N THR A 21 5.07 -24.79 22.82
CA THR A 21 6.04 -24.35 23.83
C THR A 21 5.27 -24.10 25.13
N LEU A 22 5.39 -24.99 26.12
CA LEU A 22 4.77 -24.80 27.44
C LEU A 22 5.78 -24.28 28.47
N PRO A 23 5.45 -23.24 29.27
CA PRO A 23 6.28 -22.79 30.39
C PRO A 23 6.51 -23.89 31.43
N ARG A 24 7.70 -23.88 32.07
CA ARG A 24 8.11 -24.84 33.13
C ARG A 24 7.11 -24.98 34.29
N SER A 25 6.35 -23.92 34.60
CA SER A 25 5.34 -23.92 35.67
C SER A 25 4.14 -24.82 35.38
N ILE A 26 3.82 -25.06 34.11
CA ILE A 26 2.69 -25.91 33.71
C ILE A 26 3.09 -27.39 33.76
N LEU A 27 4.34 -27.69 33.38
CA LEU A 27 4.85 -29.05 33.13
C LEU A 27 5.09 -29.92 34.37
N ARG A 28 5.04 -29.36 35.59
CA ARG A 28 5.33 -30.17 36.79
C ARG A 28 4.24 -31.18 37.15
N HIS A 29 3.00 -31.04 36.64
CA HIS A 29 1.94 -32.04 36.82
C HIS A 29 0.94 -32.12 35.64
N THR A 30 1.34 -31.78 34.40
CA THR A 30 0.39 -31.83 33.28
C THR A 30 0.28 -33.24 32.70
N LYS A 31 -0.88 -33.87 32.91
CA LYS A 31 -1.36 -34.93 32.01
C LYS A 31 -1.76 -34.27 30.69
N LEU A 32 -0.99 -34.48 29.62
CA LEU A 32 -1.38 -33.97 28.30
C LEU A 32 -2.50 -34.86 27.73
N LEU A 33 -3.75 -34.42 27.82
CA LEU A 33 -4.88 -35.08 27.18
C LEU A 33 -4.97 -34.64 25.71
N MET A 34 -4.66 -35.53 24.79
CA MET A 34 -4.96 -35.34 23.37
C MET A 34 -6.34 -35.92 23.07
N TYR A 35 -7.30 -35.07 22.72
CA TYR A 35 -8.61 -35.49 22.23
C TYR A 35 -8.56 -35.66 20.71
N TYR A 36 -8.77 -36.89 20.22
CA TYR A 36 -9.03 -37.16 18.81
C TYR A 36 -10.53 -37.44 18.60
N ARG A 37 -11.12 -36.85 17.56
CA ARG A 37 -12.45 -37.22 17.06
C ARG A 37 -12.29 -37.70 15.62
N LEU A 38 -12.16 -39.01 15.46
CA LEU A 38 -12.44 -39.72 14.22
C LEU A 38 -13.44 -40.81 14.60
N ALA A 39 -14.60 -40.80 13.93
CA ALA A 39 -15.70 -41.76 14.03
C ALA A 39 -15.63 -42.76 15.22
N GLN A 40 -16.20 -42.35 16.36
CA GLN A 40 -16.60 -43.21 17.50
C GLN A 40 -15.54 -44.06 18.24
N THR A 41 -14.24 -43.85 18.06
CA THR A 41 -13.21 -44.48 18.93
C THR A 41 -12.35 -43.47 19.68
N GLN A 42 -12.26 -43.63 21.00
CA GLN A 42 -11.40 -42.84 21.89
C GLN A 42 -10.14 -43.62 22.21
N ALA A 43 -8.96 -43.02 22.05
CA ALA A 43 -7.68 -43.58 22.49
C ALA A 43 -6.99 -42.60 23.44
N LEU A 44 -6.58 -43.09 24.61
CA LEU A 44 -5.85 -42.31 25.61
C LEU A 44 -4.37 -42.69 25.53
N VAL A 45 -3.48 -41.71 25.39
CA VAL A 45 -2.03 -41.93 25.34
C VAL A 45 -1.37 -41.19 26.50
N GLN A 46 -0.65 -41.92 27.34
CA GLN A 46 0.02 -41.39 28.52
C GLN A 46 1.51 -41.18 28.23
N LEU A 47 2.02 -39.97 28.50
CA LEU A 47 3.44 -39.62 28.37
C LEU A 47 4.01 -39.36 29.76
N ASP A 48 5.08 -40.05 30.13
CA ASP A 48 5.86 -39.75 31.33
C ASP A 48 7.01 -38.79 30.96
N THR A 49 6.91 -37.55 31.43
CA THR A 49 7.87 -36.48 31.13
C THR A 49 8.84 -36.22 32.28
N SER A 50 8.82 -37.03 33.34
CA SER A 50 9.57 -36.81 34.58
C SER A 50 11.10 -36.77 34.39
N ALA A 51 11.62 -37.37 33.32
CA ALA A 51 13.05 -37.45 33.02
C ALA A 51 13.56 -36.49 31.92
N LEU A 52 12.73 -35.57 31.41
CA LEU A 52 13.11 -34.72 30.26
C LEU A 52 13.73 -33.38 30.69
N PRO A 53 15.00 -33.08 30.36
CA PRO A 53 15.61 -31.77 30.62
C PRO A 53 14.99 -30.65 29.77
N SER A 54 15.07 -29.41 30.25
CA SER A 54 14.40 -28.22 29.68
C SER A 54 14.92 -27.78 28.32
N THR A 55 14.56 -28.52 27.29
CA THR A 55 14.82 -28.24 25.88
C THR A 55 13.61 -28.62 25.05
N SER A 56 13.37 -27.92 23.94
CA SER A 56 12.25 -28.22 23.04
C SER A 56 12.46 -29.59 22.37
N TYR A 57 11.47 -30.48 22.48
CA TYR A 57 11.45 -31.76 21.79
C TYR A 57 10.42 -31.73 20.65
N ARG A 58 10.70 -32.42 19.55
CA ARG A 58 9.70 -32.75 18.54
C ARG A 58 9.25 -34.18 18.77
N ILE A 59 7.94 -34.37 18.87
CA ILE A 59 7.32 -35.69 18.97
C ILE A 59 6.63 -35.95 17.63
N ALA A 60 7.04 -37.00 16.93
CA ALA A 60 6.33 -37.49 15.76
C ALA A 60 5.58 -38.77 16.15
N CYS A 61 4.29 -38.83 15.80
CA CYS A 61 3.44 -39.98 16.03
C CYS A 61 2.89 -40.43 14.69
N THR A 62 3.06 -41.72 14.37
CA THR A 62 2.47 -42.29 13.16
C THR A 62 1.31 -43.18 13.57
N PHE A 63 0.12 -42.87 13.06
CA PHE A 63 -1.08 -43.66 13.26
C PHE A 63 -1.33 -44.49 12.00
N LYS A 64 -1.61 -45.78 12.17
CA LYS A 64 -2.09 -46.64 11.08
C LYS A 64 -3.45 -47.19 11.44
N THR A 65 -4.42 -47.01 10.55
CA THR A 65 -5.72 -47.69 10.63
C THR A 65 -5.66 -48.99 9.85
N ARG A 66 -6.11 -50.10 10.45
CA ARG A 66 -6.32 -51.37 9.76
C ARG A 66 -7.72 -51.86 10.11
N GLY A 67 -8.70 -51.55 9.26
CA GLY A 67 -10.13 -51.63 9.60
C GLY A 67 -10.53 -50.57 10.65
N ASP A 68 -11.49 -50.89 11.52
CA ASP A 68 -12.01 -49.98 12.56
C ASP A 68 -11.11 -49.86 13.81
N ARG A 69 -9.87 -50.34 13.75
CA ARG A 69 -8.91 -50.28 14.86
C ARG A 69 -7.73 -49.36 14.55
N LEU A 70 -7.50 -48.41 15.45
CA LEU A 70 -6.36 -47.50 15.43
C LEU A 70 -5.14 -48.18 16.07
N HIS A 71 -4.07 -48.37 15.30
CA HIS A 71 -2.79 -48.83 15.83
C HIS A 71 -1.79 -47.66 15.91
N VAL A 72 -1.27 -47.41 17.12
CA VAL A 72 -0.23 -46.41 17.39
C VAL A 72 1.13 -47.10 17.42
N GLN A 73 2.09 -46.66 16.62
CA GLN A 73 3.48 -47.17 16.70
C GLN A 73 4.33 -46.36 17.70
N PRO A 74 5.39 -46.95 18.29
CA PRO A 74 6.23 -46.28 19.30
C PRO A 74 6.95 -45.06 18.74
N PHE A 75 7.15 -44.06 19.60
CA PHE A 75 7.68 -42.74 19.26
C PHE A 75 9.20 -42.76 18.97
N HIS A 76 9.65 -41.89 18.08
CA HIS A 76 11.07 -41.51 17.98
C HIS A 76 11.28 -40.07 18.50
N LEU A 77 12.08 -39.94 19.56
CA LEU A 77 12.52 -38.65 20.09
C LEU A 77 13.75 -38.18 19.31
N TYR A 78 13.61 -37.11 18.52
CA TYR A 78 14.76 -36.47 17.87
C TYR A 78 15.27 -35.31 18.72
N ARG A 79 16.55 -35.38 19.12
CA ARG A 79 17.25 -34.26 19.75
C ARG A 79 17.62 -33.25 18.67
N SER A 80 16.78 -32.25 18.42
CA SER A 80 17.18 -31.16 17.52
C SER A 80 18.26 -30.34 18.21
N LYS A 81 19.47 -30.24 17.64
CA LYS A 81 20.44 -29.20 18.04
C LYS A 81 19.83 -27.85 17.69
N PRO A 82 19.45 -26.99 18.65
CA PRO A 82 18.97 -25.66 18.32
C PRO A 82 20.18 -24.73 18.27
N LYS A 83 20.64 -24.38 17.06
CA LYS A 83 21.05 -22.99 16.82
C LYS A 83 19.81 -22.21 16.41
N VAL A 84 18.79 -22.25 17.26
CA VAL A 84 17.68 -21.30 17.23
C VAL A 84 18.04 -20.28 18.28
N ARG A 85 18.57 -19.14 17.83
CA ARG A 85 18.62 -17.95 18.66
C ARG A 85 17.16 -17.64 18.96
N THR A 86 16.67 -18.03 20.13
CA THR A 86 15.34 -17.68 20.61
C THR A 86 15.33 -16.17 20.78
N MET A 87 15.08 -15.44 19.69
CA MET A 87 14.54 -14.10 19.81
C MET A 87 13.15 -14.31 20.36
N LEU A 88 13.00 -14.23 21.68
CA LEU A 88 11.78 -13.70 22.26
C LEU A 88 11.53 -12.41 21.50
N GLN A 89 10.65 -12.44 20.49
CA GLN A 89 10.11 -11.22 19.93
C GLN A 89 9.41 -10.56 21.11
N ALA A 90 9.99 -9.47 21.61
CA ALA A 90 9.30 -8.58 22.51
C ALA A 90 7.89 -8.34 21.94
N ALA A 91 6.89 -8.22 22.81
CA ALA A 91 5.57 -7.77 22.38
C ALA A 91 5.77 -6.59 21.42
N PRO A 92 5.14 -6.59 20.23
CA PRO A 92 5.38 -5.56 19.23
C PRO A 92 5.25 -4.22 19.92
N LYS A 93 6.31 -3.41 19.84
CA LYS A 93 6.33 -2.11 20.52
C LYS A 93 5.08 -1.34 20.07
N PRO A 94 4.36 -0.69 20.99
CA PRO A 94 3.24 0.15 20.63
C PRO A 94 3.69 1.16 19.56
N PHE A 95 2.85 1.37 18.55
CA PHE A 95 3.16 2.29 17.45
C PHE A 95 3.37 3.70 18.02
N ASP A 96 4.58 4.21 17.90
CA ASP A 96 4.93 5.56 18.33
C ASP A 96 4.63 6.55 17.21
N VAL A 97 3.46 7.19 17.31
CA VAL A 97 2.98 8.20 16.37
C VAL A 97 3.95 9.38 16.24
N ASN A 98 4.59 9.80 17.34
CA ASN A 98 5.49 10.95 17.35
C ASN A 98 6.80 10.64 16.64
N SER A 99 7.39 9.48 16.94
CA SER A 99 8.58 8.99 16.24
C SER A 99 8.31 8.80 14.74
N TYR A 100 7.18 8.18 14.38
CA TYR A 100 6.77 8.00 12.99
C TYR A 100 6.61 9.35 12.27
N ASN A 101 5.90 10.31 12.87
CA ASN A 101 5.69 11.63 12.26
C ASN A 101 7.00 12.40 12.11
N THR A 102 7.89 12.32 13.11
CA THR A 102 9.20 12.97 13.07
C THR A 102 10.04 12.44 11.91
N GLU A 103 10.16 11.12 11.78
CA GLU A 103 10.92 10.51 10.70
C GLU A 103 10.28 10.81 9.34
N ARG A 104 8.95 10.71 9.23
CA ARG A 104 8.20 11.05 8.02
C ARG A 104 8.45 12.49 7.58
N LEU A 105 8.40 13.44 8.50
CA LEU A 105 8.63 14.86 8.21
C LEU A 105 10.07 15.14 7.79
N ARG A 106 11.06 14.55 8.46
CA ARG A 106 12.49 14.63 8.09
C ARG A 106 12.72 14.12 6.67
N LEU A 107 12.12 12.97 6.36
CA LEU A 107 12.18 12.33 5.05
C LEU A 107 11.46 13.12 3.96
N ASP A 108 10.36 13.79 4.30
CA ASP A 108 9.66 14.72 3.41
C ASP A 108 10.46 15.98 3.13
N GLU A 109 11.18 16.49 4.13
CA GLU A 109 12.09 17.62 3.99
C GLU A 109 13.25 17.33 3.05
N GLN A 110 13.99 16.24 3.27
CA GLN A 110 15.10 15.85 2.40
C GLN A 110 14.69 15.73 0.93
N ALA A 111 13.49 15.22 0.68
CA ALA A 111 12.97 15.14 -0.68
C ALA A 111 12.54 16.48 -1.27
N ARG A 112 12.02 17.40 -0.44
CA ARG A 112 11.79 18.78 -0.87
C ARG A 112 13.09 19.48 -1.25
N ASP A 113 14.17 19.26 -0.49
CA ASP A 113 15.50 19.76 -0.84
C ASP A 113 16.00 19.17 -2.17
N GLY A 114 15.86 17.86 -2.35
CA GLY A 114 16.17 17.21 -3.63
C GLY A 114 15.37 17.76 -4.81
N MET A 115 14.07 18.01 -4.62
CA MET A 115 13.22 18.64 -5.63
C MET A 115 13.64 20.08 -5.94
N ARG A 116 13.99 20.87 -4.91
CA ARG A 116 14.52 22.23 -5.09
C ARG A 116 15.84 22.25 -5.86
N ALA A 117 16.72 21.29 -5.60
CA ALA A 117 17.99 21.16 -6.31
C ALA A 117 17.79 20.72 -7.77
N GLN A 118 16.90 19.74 -8.01
CA GLN A 118 16.54 19.33 -9.38
C GLN A 118 15.94 20.50 -10.14
N LEU A 119 15.05 21.25 -9.48
CA LEU A 119 14.44 22.43 -10.04
C LEU A 119 15.47 23.46 -10.49
N ALA A 120 16.42 23.82 -9.62
CA ALA A 120 17.41 24.83 -9.96
C ALA A 120 18.18 24.45 -11.25
N ARG A 121 18.36 23.14 -11.49
CA ARG A 121 18.93 22.61 -12.74
C ARG A 121 17.95 22.72 -13.91
N ASP A 122 16.71 22.29 -13.75
CA ASP A 122 15.69 22.33 -14.81
C ASP A 122 15.41 23.77 -15.27
N GLU A 123 15.31 24.74 -14.35
CA GLU A 123 15.15 26.17 -14.67
C GLU A 123 16.39 26.78 -15.34
N ALA A 124 17.60 26.33 -15.00
CA ALA A 124 18.81 26.73 -15.72
C ALA A 124 18.83 26.15 -17.14
N SER A 125 18.39 24.90 -17.30
CA SER A 125 18.34 24.24 -18.61
C SER A 125 17.28 24.87 -19.50
N GLU A 126 16.08 25.14 -18.99
CA GLU A 126 15.00 25.74 -19.78
C GLU A 126 15.34 27.19 -20.18
N ARG A 127 16.03 27.95 -19.33
CA ARG A 127 16.51 29.30 -19.67
C ARG A 127 17.60 29.31 -20.75
N SER A 128 18.46 28.30 -20.77
CA SER A 128 19.55 28.21 -21.74
C SER A 128 19.12 27.55 -23.05
N LEU A 129 18.31 26.49 -22.97
CA LEU A 129 17.82 25.69 -24.08
C LEU A 129 16.37 25.24 -23.79
N PRO A 130 15.35 26.03 -24.18
CA PRO A 130 13.95 25.70 -23.93
C PRO A 130 13.56 24.31 -24.50
N GLY A 131 12.88 23.50 -23.71
CA GLY A 131 12.44 22.15 -24.07
C GLY A 131 13.53 21.07 -24.05
N SER A 132 14.77 21.41 -23.67
CA SER A 132 15.90 20.47 -23.62
C SER A 132 15.76 19.40 -22.53
N VAL A 133 15.06 19.71 -21.43
CA VAL A 133 14.82 18.78 -20.33
C VAL A 133 13.35 18.38 -20.32
N ALA A 134 13.11 17.11 -20.63
CA ALA A 134 11.78 16.52 -20.65
C ALA A 134 11.07 16.76 -19.30
N GLY A 135 9.94 17.48 -19.34
CA GLY A 135 9.13 17.77 -18.17
C GLY A 135 9.51 19.03 -17.39
N ALA A 136 10.53 19.80 -17.78
CA ALA A 136 10.86 21.08 -17.13
C ALA A 136 9.68 22.07 -17.16
N TRP A 137 8.95 22.12 -18.28
CA TRP A 137 7.71 22.91 -18.42
C TRP A 137 6.64 22.60 -17.36
N LYS A 138 6.56 21.34 -16.89
CA LYS A 138 5.59 20.93 -15.86
C LYS A 138 5.83 21.69 -14.57
N TRP A 139 7.08 22.05 -14.30
CA TRP A 139 7.42 22.81 -13.12
C TRP A 139 6.90 24.24 -13.17
N ALA A 140 7.09 24.94 -14.30
CA ALA A 140 6.64 26.32 -14.45
C ALA A 140 5.16 26.49 -14.08
N LEU A 141 4.32 25.56 -14.56
CA LEU A 141 2.89 25.53 -14.24
C LEU A 141 2.62 25.24 -12.76
N ARG A 142 3.32 24.29 -12.14
CA ARG A 142 3.19 24.02 -10.70
C ARG A 142 3.52 25.26 -9.89
N LYS A 143 4.66 25.89 -10.18
CA LYS A 143 5.14 27.07 -9.47
C LYS A 143 4.16 28.22 -9.61
N GLN A 144 3.66 28.49 -10.81
CA GLN A 144 2.66 29.52 -11.06
C GLN A 144 1.42 29.32 -10.18
N ILE A 145 0.87 28.11 -10.11
CA ILE A 145 -0.29 27.82 -9.27
C ILE A 145 0.03 27.91 -7.79
N TRP A 146 1.19 27.39 -7.35
CA TRP A 146 1.61 27.47 -5.95
C TRP A 146 1.80 28.91 -5.50
N ASP A 147 2.51 29.73 -6.29
CA ASP A 147 2.70 31.15 -6.01
C ASP A 147 1.36 31.89 -5.94
N PHE A 148 0.46 31.61 -6.89
CA PHE A 148 -0.87 32.20 -6.89
C PHE A 148 -1.67 31.84 -5.63
N MET A 149 -1.69 30.57 -5.25
CA MET A 149 -2.42 30.10 -4.06
C MET A 149 -1.87 30.68 -2.75
N GLU A 150 -0.54 30.86 -2.65
CA GLU A 150 0.09 31.49 -1.50
C GLU A 150 -0.21 33.00 -1.44
N ALA A 151 -0.15 33.69 -2.58
CA ALA A 151 -0.37 35.13 -2.68
C ALA A 151 -1.84 35.54 -2.46
N THR A 152 -2.78 34.63 -2.74
CA THR A 152 -4.24 34.90 -2.64
C THR A 152 -4.90 34.27 -1.41
N ASP A 153 -4.11 33.72 -0.49
CA ASP A 153 -4.56 33.02 0.73
C ASP A 153 -5.57 31.88 0.50
N ILE A 154 -5.59 31.32 -0.72
CA ILE A 154 -6.31 30.08 -1.04
C ILE A 154 -5.64 28.90 -0.33
N ALA A 155 -4.32 28.94 -0.21
CA ALA A 155 -3.52 27.90 0.43
C ALA A 155 -3.90 27.70 1.91
N ARG A 156 -4.05 26.44 2.31
CA ARG A 156 -4.24 26.02 3.71
C ARG A 156 -3.06 25.20 4.20
N PHE A 157 -2.89 25.11 5.52
CA PHE A 157 -1.80 24.32 6.09
C PHE A 157 -1.86 22.85 5.65
N PRO A 158 -0.71 22.21 5.38
CA PRO A 158 0.66 22.70 5.58
C PRO A 158 1.13 23.70 4.50
N ARG A 159 1.70 24.83 4.94
CA ARG A 159 2.30 25.88 4.10
C ARG A 159 3.84 25.90 4.25
N PRO A 160 4.59 26.37 3.23
CA PRO A 160 4.11 26.69 1.89
C PRO A 160 3.69 25.42 1.12
N VAL A 161 2.78 25.58 0.15
CA VAL A 161 2.28 24.49 -0.71
C VAL A 161 3.29 24.03 -1.75
N HIS A 162 4.39 24.77 -1.94
CA HIS A 162 5.47 24.37 -2.83
C HIS A 162 5.99 22.97 -2.48
N HIS A 163 6.14 22.16 -3.53
CA HIS A 163 6.60 20.77 -3.49
C HIS A 163 5.62 19.81 -2.80
N ARG A 164 4.34 20.20 -2.71
CA ARG A 164 3.25 19.40 -2.15
C ARG A 164 2.07 19.39 -3.13
N ILE A 165 1.12 18.47 -2.89
CA ILE A 165 -0.23 18.67 -3.41
C ILE A 165 -0.86 19.78 -2.55
N PRO A 166 -1.26 20.92 -3.15
CA PRO A 166 -1.74 22.06 -2.38
C PRO A 166 -2.97 21.72 -1.54
N ASN A 167 -2.96 22.09 -0.26
CA ASN A 167 -4.19 22.14 0.52
C ASN A 167 -4.85 23.50 0.30
N PHE A 168 -6.18 23.54 0.26
CA PHE A 168 -6.92 24.72 -0.19
C PHE A 168 -8.19 24.95 0.63
N VAL A 169 -8.69 26.19 0.56
CA VAL A 169 -10.00 26.56 1.11
C VAL A 169 -11.11 25.69 0.50
N ASN A 170 -12.06 25.24 1.30
CA ASN A 170 -13.21 24.44 0.84
C ASN A 170 -12.84 23.07 0.22
N ALA A 171 -11.69 22.50 0.56
CA ALA A 171 -11.32 21.14 0.15
C ALA A 171 -12.34 20.07 0.61
N ASP A 172 -13.01 20.31 1.73
CA ASP A 172 -14.13 19.54 2.24
C ASP A 172 -15.37 19.61 1.31
N MET A 173 -15.68 20.78 0.74
CA MET A 173 -16.76 20.90 -0.24
C MET A 173 -16.47 20.12 -1.52
N ALA A 174 -15.22 20.17 -2.02
CA ALA A 174 -14.80 19.36 -3.16
C ALA A 174 -14.91 17.85 -2.84
N ALA A 175 -14.53 17.43 -1.64
CA ALA A 175 -14.67 16.04 -1.19
C ALA A 175 -16.15 15.61 -1.10
N GLN A 176 -17.03 16.45 -0.56
CA GLN A 176 -18.46 16.17 -0.48
C GLN A 176 -19.10 16.08 -1.87
N ARG A 177 -18.69 16.94 -2.80
CA ARG A 177 -19.14 16.89 -4.19
C ARG A 177 -18.67 15.61 -4.89
N LEU A 178 -17.45 15.15 -4.63
CA LEU A 178 -16.95 13.86 -5.10
C LEU A 178 -17.80 12.71 -4.55
N ALA A 179 -18.15 12.74 -3.26
CA ALA A 179 -18.99 11.70 -2.64
C ALA A 179 -20.42 11.65 -3.21
N ASN A 180 -20.88 12.72 -3.84
CA ASN A 180 -22.18 12.76 -4.52
C ASN A 180 -22.18 12.10 -5.91
N LEU A 181 -21.00 11.81 -6.48
CA LEU A 181 -20.88 11.14 -7.78
C LEU A 181 -21.47 9.72 -7.73
N PRO A 182 -22.27 9.29 -8.72
CA PRO A 182 -22.78 7.92 -8.80
C PRO A 182 -21.68 6.86 -8.65
N GLU A 183 -20.52 7.09 -9.26
CA GLU A 183 -19.38 6.18 -9.27
C GLU A 183 -18.77 6.02 -7.88
N PHE A 184 -18.70 7.09 -7.09
CA PHE A 184 -18.29 7.01 -5.69
C PHE A 184 -19.32 6.26 -4.85
N LYS A 185 -20.60 6.54 -5.06
CA LYS A 185 -21.68 5.87 -4.32
C LYS A 185 -21.64 4.35 -4.54
N SER A 186 -21.44 3.91 -5.78
CA SER A 186 -21.35 2.48 -6.13
C SER A 186 -20.05 1.80 -5.72
N ALA A 187 -18.93 2.53 -5.66
CA ALA A 187 -17.61 1.97 -5.35
C ALA A 187 -17.57 1.29 -3.98
N GLN A 188 -16.90 0.14 -3.88
CA GLN A 188 -16.68 -0.59 -2.63
C GLN A 188 -15.23 -0.44 -2.15
N VAL A 189 -14.28 -0.36 -3.08
CA VAL A 189 -12.86 -0.15 -2.80
C VAL A 189 -12.41 1.15 -3.47
N VAL A 190 -11.99 2.12 -2.67
CA VAL A 190 -11.54 3.42 -3.16
C VAL A 190 -10.08 3.63 -2.78
N LYS A 191 -9.23 3.85 -3.78
CA LYS A 191 -7.85 4.25 -3.56
C LYS A 191 -7.78 5.76 -3.39
N VAL A 192 -7.22 6.24 -2.28
CA VAL A 192 -7.04 7.67 -2.03
C VAL A 192 -5.62 7.94 -1.58
N ASN A 193 -4.94 8.90 -2.22
CA ASN A 193 -3.60 9.33 -1.82
C ASN A 193 -3.58 9.88 -0.38
N PRO A 194 -2.43 9.86 0.32
CA PRO A 194 -2.29 10.30 1.70
C PRO A 194 -2.19 11.83 1.85
N ASP A 195 -2.30 12.59 0.75
CA ASP A 195 -2.14 14.04 0.75
C ASP A 195 -3.18 14.73 1.65
N THR A 196 -2.79 15.84 2.30
CA THR A 196 -3.64 16.61 3.22
C THR A 196 -4.99 17.05 2.63
N PRO A 197 -5.09 17.63 1.41
CA PRO A 197 -6.38 18.05 0.84
C PRO A 197 -7.38 16.90 0.68
N GLN A 198 -6.92 15.65 0.69
CA GLN A 198 -7.76 14.48 0.48
C GLN A 198 -8.14 13.77 1.78
N LYS A 199 -7.83 14.35 2.94
CA LYS A 199 -8.23 13.79 4.24
C LYS A 199 -9.74 13.58 4.34
N MET A 200 -10.53 14.56 3.89
CA MET A 200 -11.98 14.46 3.92
C MET A 200 -12.51 13.38 2.96
N VAL A 201 -11.87 13.16 1.82
CA VAL A 201 -12.22 12.04 0.92
C VAL A 201 -11.99 10.70 1.64
N ARG A 202 -10.87 10.53 2.34
CA ARG A 202 -10.60 9.32 3.16
C ARG A 202 -11.63 9.13 4.27
N GLN A 203 -12.05 10.20 4.93
CA GLN A 203 -13.14 10.17 5.91
C GLN A 203 -14.44 9.70 5.28
N LEU A 204 -14.84 10.26 4.14
CA LEU A 204 -16.08 9.90 3.45
C LEU A 204 -16.09 8.44 2.98
N VAL A 205 -14.97 7.92 2.50
CA VAL A 205 -14.81 6.49 2.18
C VAL A 205 -15.15 5.62 3.39
N LEU A 206 -14.58 5.95 4.56
CA LEU A 206 -14.79 5.18 5.79
C LEU A 206 -16.17 5.40 6.43
N ILE A 207 -16.77 6.59 6.30
CA ILE A 207 -18.16 6.87 6.77
C ILE A 207 -19.17 6.03 5.97
N TRP A 208 -18.91 5.81 4.69
CA TRP A 208 -19.76 5.02 3.80
C TRP A 208 -19.48 3.52 3.86
N ASP A 209 -18.75 3.06 4.90
CA ASP A 209 -18.35 1.66 5.11
C ASP A 209 -17.66 1.01 3.90
N LYS A 210 -16.93 1.82 3.11
CA LYS A 210 -16.12 1.35 1.98
C LYS A 210 -14.72 0.94 2.47
N VAL A 211 -14.01 0.16 1.65
CA VAL A 211 -12.60 -0.14 1.86
C VAL A 211 -11.75 1.03 1.34
N LEU A 212 -11.02 1.66 2.24
CA LEU A 212 -10.01 2.66 1.91
C LEU A 212 -8.69 1.97 1.58
N LEU A 213 -8.17 2.21 0.38
CA LEU A 213 -6.82 1.82 0.00
C LEU A 213 -5.92 3.06 -0.06
N THR A 214 -4.90 3.15 0.79
CA THR A 214 -4.00 4.31 0.83
C THR A 214 -2.55 3.87 0.69
N PRO A 215 -1.77 4.47 -0.24
CA PRO A 215 -0.37 4.11 -0.40
C PRO A 215 0.41 4.58 0.83
N GLN A 216 1.39 3.77 1.25
CA GLN A 216 2.27 4.21 2.33
C GLN A 216 3.14 5.36 1.83
N PRO A 217 3.45 6.37 2.67
CA PRO A 217 4.21 7.53 2.25
C PRO A 217 5.48 7.15 1.48
N ARG A 218 5.55 7.59 0.22
CA ARG A 218 6.70 7.39 -0.69
C ARG A 218 7.05 5.92 -0.99
N LEU A 219 6.14 4.98 -0.73
CA LEU A 219 6.34 3.53 -0.96
C LEU A 219 7.58 2.94 -0.25
N ARG A 220 8.02 3.53 0.87
CA ARG A 220 9.29 3.16 1.55
C ARG A 220 9.15 1.97 2.51
N THR A 221 8.13 2.00 3.35
CA THR A 221 7.91 1.02 4.42
C THR A 221 6.92 -0.09 4.05
N GLY A 222 6.22 0.10 2.92
CA GLY A 222 5.22 -0.83 2.40
C GLY A 222 4.57 -0.28 1.15
N PHE A 223 3.63 -1.04 0.60
CA PHE A 223 3.00 -0.77 -0.69
C PHE A 223 1.73 0.07 -0.52
N PHE A 224 0.63 -0.57 -0.15
CA PHE A 224 -0.61 0.08 0.27
C PHE A 224 -1.02 -0.46 1.63
N SER A 225 -1.83 0.30 2.35
CA SER A 225 -2.58 -0.19 3.49
C SER A 225 -4.07 -0.16 3.15
N ARG A 226 -4.81 -1.22 3.51
CA ARG A 226 -6.27 -1.21 3.52
C ARG A 226 -6.81 -0.89 4.90
N LEU A 227 -7.83 -0.06 4.94
CA LEU A 227 -8.60 0.28 6.13
C LEU A 227 -10.09 0.14 5.82
N SER A 228 -10.84 -0.27 6.83
CA SER A 228 -12.30 -0.23 6.86
C SER A 228 -12.74 0.32 8.21
N ARG A 229 -14.04 0.57 8.39
CA ARG A 229 -14.55 1.12 9.65
C ARG A 229 -14.23 0.25 10.87
N SER A 230 -14.08 -1.06 10.69
CA SER A 230 -13.72 -2.03 11.74
C SER A 230 -12.22 -2.14 12.02
N SER A 231 -11.36 -1.42 11.28
CA SER A 231 -9.90 -1.48 11.44
C SER A 231 -9.39 -0.69 12.66
N PHE A 232 -10.21 0.16 13.27
CA PHE A 232 -9.81 1.04 14.36
C PHE A 232 -10.99 1.37 15.32
N PRO A 233 -10.70 1.73 16.58
CA PRO A 233 -11.73 2.17 17.54
C PRO A 233 -12.47 3.43 17.06
N PRO A 234 -13.78 3.59 17.31
CA PRO A 234 -14.55 4.76 16.88
C PRO A 234 -13.96 6.13 17.21
N GLU A 235 -13.36 6.26 18.39
CA GLU A 235 -12.68 7.46 18.89
C GLU A 235 -11.49 7.90 18.02
N ASP A 236 -10.87 6.94 17.33
CA ASP A 236 -9.65 7.16 16.53
C ASP A 236 -9.94 7.48 15.06
N PHE A 237 -11.22 7.67 14.70
CA PHE A 237 -11.65 7.88 13.31
C PHE A 237 -10.88 8.99 12.58
N ASN A 238 -10.67 10.13 13.25
CA ASN A 238 -9.92 11.25 12.68
C ASN A 238 -8.42 10.95 12.52
N GLU A 239 -7.84 10.15 13.42
CA GLU A 239 -6.45 9.70 13.33
C GLU A 239 -6.29 8.72 12.17
N ALA A 240 -7.19 7.74 12.02
CA ALA A 240 -7.18 6.73 10.96
C ALA A 240 -7.16 7.32 9.54
N CYS A 241 -7.65 8.55 9.37
CA CYS A 241 -7.63 9.28 8.09
C CYS A 241 -6.34 10.06 7.82
N THR A 242 -5.36 10.02 8.73
CA THR A 242 -4.02 10.63 8.58
C THR A 242 -2.99 9.61 8.09
N SER A 243 -1.85 10.06 7.58
CA SER A 243 -0.77 9.15 7.19
C SER A 243 -0.21 8.32 8.36
N ALA A 244 -0.33 8.83 9.60
CA ALA A 244 0.08 8.10 10.80
C ALA A 244 -0.95 7.04 11.19
N GLY A 245 -2.24 7.39 11.19
CA GLY A 245 -3.29 6.42 11.48
C GLY A 245 -3.38 5.31 10.43
N VAL A 246 -3.18 5.61 9.14
CA VAL A 246 -3.08 4.59 8.09
C VAL A 246 -1.92 3.62 8.35
N ALA A 247 -0.79 4.12 8.87
CA ALA A 247 0.34 3.26 9.24
C ALA A 247 0.10 2.46 10.52
N LYS A 248 -0.68 3.00 11.47
CA LYS A 248 -1.00 2.39 12.75
C LYS A 248 -2.09 1.31 12.65
N TYR A 249 -3.18 1.61 11.94
CA TYR A 249 -4.38 0.77 11.86
C TYR A 249 -4.53 0.02 10.55
N GLY A 250 -3.83 0.45 9.50
CA GLY A 250 -3.96 -0.13 8.18
C GLY A 250 -3.28 -1.49 8.06
N GLU A 251 -3.98 -2.43 7.43
CA GLU A 251 -3.39 -3.72 7.08
C GLU A 251 -2.56 -3.57 5.80
N PRO A 252 -1.24 -3.85 5.83
CA PRO A 252 -0.39 -3.76 4.64
C PRO A 252 -0.81 -4.77 3.57
N LEU A 253 -0.90 -4.34 2.32
CA LEU A 253 -1.12 -5.22 1.18
C LEU A 253 0.17 -5.89 0.73
N SER A 254 0.08 -7.19 0.44
CA SER A 254 1.08 -7.92 -0.34
C SER A 254 0.85 -7.74 -1.84
N LEU A 255 1.90 -7.90 -2.65
CA LEU A 255 1.83 -7.91 -4.11
C LEU A 255 0.92 -9.03 -4.67
N ASP A 256 0.72 -10.11 -3.91
CA ASP A 256 -0.15 -11.23 -4.29
C ASP A 256 -1.62 -11.03 -3.89
N THR A 257 -1.94 -9.93 -3.20
CA THR A 257 -3.30 -9.64 -2.73
C THR A 257 -4.24 -9.51 -3.92
N LYS A 258 -5.32 -10.29 -3.93
CA LYS A 258 -6.40 -10.16 -4.91
C LYS A 258 -7.40 -9.12 -4.41
N ILE A 259 -7.40 -7.96 -5.06
CA ILE A 259 -8.29 -6.84 -4.76
C ILE A 259 -8.65 -6.15 -6.08
N LYS A 260 -9.89 -5.69 -6.21
CA LYS A 260 -10.32 -4.81 -7.30
C LYS A 260 -10.54 -3.42 -6.72
N VAL A 261 -9.92 -2.40 -7.30
CA VAL A 261 -10.14 -1.00 -6.93
C VAL A 261 -11.14 -0.42 -7.91
N ASP A 262 -12.25 0.12 -7.40
CA ASP A 262 -13.34 0.64 -8.23
C ASP A 262 -13.11 2.10 -8.65
N LEU A 263 -12.41 2.85 -7.80
CA LEU A 263 -12.20 4.28 -7.96
C LEU A 263 -10.83 4.69 -7.42
N ILE A 264 -10.10 5.49 -8.19
CA ILE A 264 -8.85 6.11 -7.77
C ILE A 264 -9.08 7.61 -7.57
N VAL A 265 -8.63 8.13 -6.44
CA VAL A 265 -8.56 9.56 -6.14
C VAL A 265 -7.09 9.98 -6.02
N VAL A 266 -6.61 10.75 -6.99
CA VAL A 266 -5.22 11.26 -7.07
C VAL A 266 -5.13 12.74 -6.73
N GLY A 267 -4.07 13.13 -6.03
CA GLY A 267 -3.78 14.54 -5.76
C GLY A 267 -3.12 15.22 -6.96
N SER A 268 -3.50 16.47 -7.25
CA SER A 268 -2.96 17.25 -8.37
C SER A 268 -2.56 18.67 -7.95
N SER A 269 -1.53 19.21 -8.59
CA SER A 269 -1.16 20.64 -8.50
C SER A 269 -1.95 21.45 -9.50
N CYS A 270 -2.11 20.96 -10.73
CA CYS A 270 -2.96 21.57 -11.74
C CYS A 270 -3.48 20.52 -12.73
N VAL A 271 -4.60 20.85 -13.39
CA VAL A 271 -5.34 19.97 -14.28
C VAL A 271 -5.88 20.74 -15.47
N ASP A 272 -5.92 20.11 -16.64
CA ASP A 272 -6.53 20.64 -17.85
C ASP A 272 -7.94 20.02 -18.01
N PRO A 273 -9.00 20.83 -18.07
CA PRO A 273 -10.37 20.34 -18.08
C PRO A 273 -10.80 19.70 -19.41
N ALA A 274 -10.17 20.06 -20.52
CA ALA A 274 -10.54 19.58 -21.85
C ALA A 274 -9.86 18.24 -22.19
N SER A 275 -8.61 18.07 -21.79
CA SER A 275 -7.82 16.87 -22.07
C SER A 275 -7.77 15.88 -20.91
N GLY A 276 -8.05 16.31 -19.68
CA GLY A 276 -7.81 15.53 -18.47
C GLY A 276 -6.34 15.34 -18.13
N ALA A 277 -5.43 16.06 -18.80
CA ALA A 277 -4.03 16.07 -18.41
C ALA A 277 -3.88 16.64 -16.99
N ARG A 278 -3.02 16.03 -16.17
CA ARG A 278 -2.75 16.49 -14.80
C ARG A 278 -1.27 16.59 -14.53
N LEU A 279 -0.91 17.53 -13.67
CA LEU A 279 0.42 17.59 -13.06
C LEU A 279 0.28 17.38 -11.55
N GLY A 280 0.88 16.30 -11.04
CA GLY A 280 1.06 16.11 -9.59
C GLY A 280 2.18 16.99 -9.04
N LYS A 281 2.65 16.73 -7.81
CA LYS A 281 3.74 17.49 -7.16
C LYS A 281 5.14 17.32 -7.80
N GLY A 282 5.33 16.35 -8.69
CA GLY A 282 6.58 16.16 -9.44
C GLY A 282 7.44 14.96 -9.03
N GLU A 283 7.06 14.20 -8.01
CA GLU A 283 7.88 13.06 -7.55
C GLU A 283 7.60 11.71 -8.27
N GLY A 284 6.56 11.62 -9.10
CA GLY A 284 6.22 10.40 -9.84
C GLY A 284 5.59 9.27 -9.02
N PHE A 285 5.29 9.47 -7.72
CA PHE A 285 4.76 8.39 -6.87
C PHE A 285 3.36 7.94 -7.26
N ALA A 286 2.48 8.86 -7.65
CA ALA A 286 1.11 8.50 -8.05
C ALA A 286 1.09 7.64 -9.33
N GLU A 287 2.02 7.92 -10.24
CA GLU A 287 2.22 7.17 -11.49
C GLU A 287 2.75 5.76 -11.20
N LEU A 288 3.69 5.62 -10.26
CA LEU A 288 4.20 4.32 -9.81
C LEU A 288 3.14 3.51 -9.07
N GLU A 289 2.38 4.14 -8.18
CA GLU A 289 1.24 3.53 -7.51
C GLU A 289 0.22 2.97 -8.51
N TYR A 290 -0.11 3.75 -9.54
CA TYR A 290 -0.98 3.32 -10.64
C TYR A 290 -0.38 2.12 -11.40
N GLY A 291 0.89 2.22 -11.80
CA GLY A 291 1.58 1.15 -12.53
C GLY A 291 1.64 -0.17 -11.76
N ILE A 292 1.87 -0.14 -10.45
CA ILE A 292 1.88 -1.35 -9.62
C ILE A 292 0.46 -1.93 -9.49
N LEU A 293 -0.58 -1.10 -9.32
CA LEU A 293 -1.96 -1.58 -9.28
C LEU A 293 -2.39 -2.21 -10.61
N ARG A 294 -1.96 -1.63 -11.75
CA ARG A 294 -2.15 -2.24 -13.09
C ARG A 294 -1.48 -3.60 -13.18
N TRP A 295 -0.22 -3.69 -12.73
CA TRP A 295 0.52 -4.96 -12.72
C TRP A 295 -0.15 -6.03 -11.86
N MET A 296 -0.71 -5.67 -10.69
CA MET A 296 -1.44 -6.60 -9.83
C MET A 296 -2.76 -7.09 -10.43
N GLY A 297 -3.23 -6.48 -11.53
CA GLY A 297 -4.59 -6.66 -12.02
C GLY A 297 -5.65 -6.10 -11.09
N ALA A 298 -5.27 -5.19 -10.18
CA ALA A 298 -6.18 -4.55 -9.25
C ALA A 298 -6.99 -3.43 -9.89
N ILE A 299 -6.47 -2.87 -10.99
CA ILE A 299 -7.13 -1.87 -11.84
C ILE A 299 -6.89 -2.18 -13.32
N ASP A 300 -7.78 -1.64 -14.14
CA ASP A 300 -7.72 -1.66 -15.59
C ASP A 300 -7.72 -0.25 -16.21
N GLU A 301 -7.61 -0.17 -17.54
CA GLU A 301 -7.67 1.08 -18.30
C GLU A 301 -9.02 1.82 -18.14
N ASN A 302 -10.07 1.10 -17.75
CA ASN A 302 -11.41 1.65 -17.53
C ASN A 302 -11.62 2.13 -16.09
N THR A 303 -10.69 1.84 -15.18
CA THR A 303 -10.80 2.25 -13.78
C THR A 303 -10.79 3.77 -13.68
N LEU A 304 -11.81 4.32 -13.01
CA LEU A 304 -12.03 5.76 -12.95
C LEU A 304 -10.97 6.44 -12.08
N VAL A 305 -10.35 7.50 -12.62
CA VAL A 305 -9.37 8.34 -11.96
C VAL A 305 -9.97 9.72 -11.75
N VAL A 306 -10.13 10.10 -10.48
CA VAL A 306 -10.73 11.35 -10.05
C VAL A 306 -9.71 12.19 -9.31
N THR A 307 -9.82 13.50 -9.41
CA THR A 307 -9.00 14.45 -8.64
C THR A 307 -9.89 15.48 -7.96
N THR A 308 -9.51 15.88 -6.76
CA THR A 308 -10.12 16.99 -6.00
C THR A 308 -9.13 18.14 -5.95
N VAL A 309 -9.50 19.29 -6.48
CA VAL A 309 -8.64 20.48 -6.57
C VAL A 309 -9.45 21.76 -6.32
N HIS A 310 -8.78 22.86 -6.04
CA HIS A 310 -9.42 24.18 -6.04
C HIS A 310 -9.69 24.64 -7.48
N ASP A 311 -10.66 25.54 -7.69
CA ASP A 311 -11.01 26.08 -9.01
C ASP A 311 -9.80 26.72 -9.72
N CYS A 312 -8.93 27.43 -8.98
CA CYS A 312 -7.72 28.03 -9.55
C CYS A 312 -6.67 27.02 -10.04
N GLN A 313 -6.78 25.74 -9.67
CA GLN A 313 -5.90 24.68 -10.14
C GLN A 313 -6.41 24.05 -11.43
N VAL A 314 -7.65 24.36 -11.83
CA VAL A 314 -8.18 24.03 -13.16
C VAL A 314 -7.70 25.09 -14.12
N LEU A 315 -6.85 24.71 -15.07
CA LEU A 315 -6.24 25.62 -16.03
C LEU A 315 -7.20 25.92 -17.18
N GLU A 316 -6.91 26.98 -17.94
CA GLU A 316 -7.58 27.20 -19.21
C GLU A 316 -7.32 26.02 -20.17
N PRO A 317 -8.34 25.57 -20.93
CA PRO A 317 -8.18 24.49 -21.91
C PRO A 317 -6.99 24.68 -22.84
N GLY A 318 -6.14 23.65 -22.96
CA GLY A 318 -4.95 23.66 -23.82
C GLY A 318 -3.71 24.27 -23.17
N THR A 319 -3.78 24.72 -21.91
CA THR A 319 -2.60 25.19 -21.18
C THR A 319 -1.58 24.07 -20.98
N ILE A 320 -2.06 22.83 -20.77
CA ILE A 320 -1.19 21.66 -20.78
C ILE A 320 -1.08 21.15 -22.21
N ASP A 321 0.10 21.32 -22.81
CA ASP A 321 0.43 20.74 -24.10
C ASP A 321 0.51 19.20 -23.98
N VAL A 322 -0.56 18.53 -24.41
CA VAL A 322 -0.70 17.08 -24.33
C VAL A 322 0.38 16.33 -25.12
N SER A 323 0.98 16.95 -26.14
CA SER A 323 2.06 16.33 -26.92
C SER A 323 3.36 16.19 -26.11
N LYS A 324 3.50 16.96 -25.02
CA LYS A 324 4.64 16.92 -24.09
C LYS A 324 4.37 16.07 -22.86
N MET A 325 3.20 15.46 -22.76
CA MET A 325 2.90 14.48 -21.71
C MET A 325 3.74 13.22 -21.92
N LEU A 326 4.14 12.62 -20.82
CA LEU A 326 4.99 11.43 -20.80
C LEU A 326 4.11 10.19 -20.71
N GLU A 327 4.61 9.07 -21.22
CA GLU A 327 3.90 7.77 -21.27
C GLU A 327 3.41 7.28 -19.88
N HIS A 328 4.08 7.70 -18.80
CA HIS A 328 3.71 7.34 -17.43
C HIS A 328 2.73 8.32 -16.78
N ASP A 329 2.45 9.48 -17.38
CA ASP A 329 1.51 10.43 -16.80
C ASP A 329 0.10 9.86 -16.83
N VAL A 330 -0.54 9.76 -15.66
CA VAL A 330 -1.90 9.22 -15.54
C VAL A 330 -2.91 10.36 -15.70
N PRO A 331 -3.74 10.41 -16.75
CA PRO A 331 -4.79 11.42 -16.89
C PRO A 331 -5.92 11.23 -15.87
N VAL A 332 -6.77 12.24 -15.72
CA VAL A 332 -7.98 12.20 -14.88
C VAL A 332 -9.23 12.17 -15.75
N ASP A 333 -10.19 11.34 -15.37
CA ASP A 333 -11.50 11.22 -16.01
C ASP A 333 -12.49 12.26 -15.46
N VAL A 334 -12.35 12.60 -14.17
CA VAL A 334 -13.23 13.56 -13.49
C VAL A 334 -12.41 14.51 -12.61
N ILE A 335 -12.66 15.80 -12.78
CA ILE A 335 -12.13 16.87 -11.94
C ILE A 335 -13.28 17.38 -11.06
N VAL A 336 -13.06 17.40 -9.75
CA VAL A 336 -14.03 17.91 -8.78
C VAL A 336 -13.44 19.11 -8.06
N THR A 337 -14.14 20.23 -8.11
CA THR A 337 -13.80 21.46 -7.38
C THR A 337 -14.88 21.77 -6.33
N PRO A 338 -14.65 22.75 -5.44
CA PRO A 338 -15.71 23.24 -4.55
C PRO A 338 -16.97 23.68 -5.30
N THR A 339 -16.83 24.23 -6.53
CA THR A 339 -17.95 24.82 -7.28
C THR A 339 -18.57 23.88 -8.33
N GLN A 340 -17.83 22.91 -8.87
CA GLN A 340 -18.28 22.13 -10.02
C GLN A 340 -17.69 20.72 -10.13
N VAL A 341 -18.27 19.92 -11.02
CA VAL A 341 -17.76 18.62 -11.49
C VAL A 341 -17.54 18.73 -12.98
N ILE A 342 -16.34 18.37 -13.46
CA ILE A 342 -15.97 18.38 -14.87
C ILE A 342 -15.62 16.95 -15.26
N ARG A 343 -16.31 16.39 -16.26
CA ARG A 343 -15.96 15.12 -16.90
C ARG A 343 -15.10 15.43 -18.11
N THR A 344 -13.86 14.95 -18.13
CA THR A 344 -12.86 15.34 -19.13
C THR A 344 -13.06 14.60 -20.44
N ASN A 345 -13.70 13.42 -20.42
CA ASN A 345 -13.78 12.50 -21.55
C ASN A 345 -12.41 12.28 -22.20
N THR A 346 -11.36 12.22 -21.37
CA THR A 346 -9.97 12.15 -21.81
C THR A 346 -9.75 11.02 -22.80
N THR A 347 -9.06 11.33 -23.90
CA THR A 347 -8.57 10.33 -24.86
C THR A 347 -7.10 9.98 -24.62
N LEU A 348 -6.49 10.54 -23.58
CA LEU A 348 -5.11 10.25 -23.24
C LEU A 348 -5.00 8.82 -22.72
N PRO A 349 -4.02 8.03 -23.18
CA PRO A 349 -3.86 6.66 -22.73
C PRO A 349 -3.45 6.64 -21.25
N LYS A 350 -4.11 5.79 -20.46
CA LYS A 350 -3.63 5.46 -19.12
C LYS A 350 -2.48 4.46 -19.22
N PRO A 351 -1.41 4.57 -18.40
CA PRO A 351 -0.27 3.66 -18.48
C PRO A 351 -0.66 2.18 -18.33
N GLY A 352 -0.06 1.30 -19.12
CA GLY A 352 -0.35 -0.14 -19.09
C GLY A 352 0.20 -0.87 -17.85
N GLY A 353 1.08 -0.24 -17.09
CA GLY A 353 1.78 -0.86 -15.97
C GLY A 353 3.03 -0.08 -15.58
N ILE A 354 4.02 -0.79 -15.04
CA ILE A 354 5.31 -0.21 -14.65
C ILE A 354 6.22 -0.13 -15.88
N LEU A 355 6.62 1.10 -16.24
CA LEU A 355 7.57 1.34 -17.33
C LEU A 355 9.01 1.20 -16.82
N TRP A 356 9.51 -0.03 -16.72
CA TRP A 356 10.83 -0.33 -16.17
C TRP A 356 11.99 0.44 -16.83
N HIS A 357 11.90 0.66 -18.14
CA HIS A 357 12.89 1.41 -18.92
C HIS A 357 12.90 2.93 -18.64
N LYS A 358 11.92 3.46 -17.90
CA LYS A 358 11.87 4.86 -17.44
C LYS A 358 12.23 5.02 -15.96
N LEU A 359 12.41 3.92 -15.23
CA LEU A 359 12.74 3.93 -13.81
C LEU A 359 14.25 4.07 -13.61
N SER A 360 14.70 5.23 -13.15
CA SER A 360 16.12 5.45 -12.86
C SER A 360 16.61 4.55 -11.71
N PRO A 361 17.91 4.19 -11.66
CA PRO A 361 18.46 3.35 -10.62
C PRO A 361 18.28 3.95 -9.22
N GLN A 362 18.37 5.27 -9.11
CA GLN A 362 18.18 5.99 -7.85
C GLN A 362 16.73 5.87 -7.37
N LYS A 363 15.74 6.02 -8.27
CA LYS A 363 14.32 5.88 -7.91
C LYS A 363 13.98 4.44 -7.52
N LEU A 364 14.49 3.46 -8.27
CA LEU A 364 14.34 2.04 -7.97
C LEU A 364 14.97 1.69 -6.61
N GLY A 365 16.18 2.20 -6.33
CA GLY A 365 16.88 2.01 -5.06
C GLY A 365 16.15 2.55 -3.82
N GLN A 366 15.24 3.52 -4.00
CA GLN A 366 14.46 4.11 -2.92
C GLN A 366 13.16 3.35 -2.58
N ILE A 367 12.67 2.50 -3.50
CA ILE A 367 11.33 1.90 -3.41
C ILE A 367 11.46 0.38 -3.33
N ARG A 368 11.38 -0.15 -2.10
CA ARG A 368 11.57 -1.57 -1.81
C ARG A 368 10.62 -2.48 -2.57
N VAL A 369 9.34 -2.08 -2.69
CA VAL A 369 8.34 -2.89 -3.41
C VAL A 369 8.68 -3.04 -4.90
N LEU A 370 9.26 -2.01 -5.52
CA LEU A 370 9.70 -2.09 -6.92
C LEU A 370 10.93 -2.98 -7.09
N GLN A 371 11.85 -2.97 -6.14
CA GLN A 371 13.01 -3.90 -6.15
C GLN A 371 12.54 -5.35 -6.07
N GLN A 372 11.68 -5.66 -5.10
CA GLN A 372 11.11 -7.00 -4.92
C GLN A 372 10.35 -7.46 -6.17
N LEU A 373 9.57 -6.56 -6.76
CA LEU A 373 8.82 -6.85 -7.96
C LEU A 373 9.73 -7.07 -9.17
N LYS A 374 10.73 -6.21 -9.38
CA LYS A 374 11.71 -6.35 -10.47
C LYS A 374 12.45 -7.67 -10.35
N GLU A 375 12.99 -7.99 -9.17
CA GLU A 375 13.69 -9.24 -8.90
C GLU A 375 12.83 -10.48 -9.16
N ARG A 376 11.55 -10.42 -8.77
CA ARG A 376 10.58 -11.49 -9.03
C ARG A 376 10.39 -11.70 -10.52
N LEU A 377 10.11 -10.63 -11.27
CA LEU A 377 9.86 -10.70 -12.71
C LEU A 377 11.09 -11.16 -13.49
N GLU A 378 12.27 -10.67 -13.13
CA GLU A 378 13.54 -11.12 -13.75
C GLU A 378 13.80 -12.60 -13.52
N ARG A 379 13.45 -13.12 -12.33
CA ARG A 379 13.54 -14.55 -12.02
C ARG A 379 12.54 -15.38 -12.83
N GLU A 380 11.30 -14.90 -12.95
CA GLU A 380 10.23 -15.58 -13.70
C GLU A 380 10.50 -15.60 -15.21
N MET A 381 11.07 -14.53 -15.77
CA MET A 381 11.39 -14.44 -17.21
C MET A 381 12.77 -15.00 -17.58
N GLY A 382 13.65 -15.23 -16.59
CA GLY A 382 15.03 -15.65 -16.83
C GLY A 382 15.92 -14.60 -17.51
N SER A 383 15.51 -13.33 -17.51
CA SER A 383 16.24 -12.22 -18.15
C SER A 383 16.13 -10.93 -17.34
N LYS A 384 17.07 -10.00 -17.56
CA LYS A 384 17.08 -8.71 -16.86
C LYS A 384 16.06 -7.76 -17.47
N LEU A 385 15.30 -7.07 -16.61
CA LEU A 385 14.40 -6.01 -17.02
C LEU A 385 15.22 -4.74 -17.31
N PRO A 386 14.81 -3.91 -18.29
CA PRO A 386 15.46 -2.64 -18.53
C PRO A 386 15.40 -1.75 -17.28
N THR A 387 16.38 -0.87 -17.15
CA THR A 387 16.41 0.19 -16.13
C THR A 387 16.63 1.49 -16.88
N GLY A 388 15.92 2.54 -16.49
CA GLY A 388 16.13 3.87 -17.07
C GLY A 388 17.50 4.43 -16.72
N GLU A 389 17.86 5.53 -17.38
CA GLU A 389 19.09 6.29 -17.09
C GLU A 389 19.05 6.98 -15.72
#